data_AF-A0A564YYA3-F1
#
_entry.id   AF-A0A564YYA3-F1
#
_cell.length_a   1.000
_cell.length_b   1.000
_cell.length_c   1.000
_cell.angle_alpha   90.00
_cell.angle_beta   90.00
_cell.angle_gamma   90.00
#
_symmetry.space_group_name_H-M   'P 1'
#
loop_
_entity.id
_entity.type
_entity.pdbx_description
1 polymer ?
#
loop_
_entity_poly.entity_id
_entity_poly.type
_entity_poly.pdbx_seq_one_letter_code
_entity_poly.pdbx_strand_id
1 'polypeptide(L)'
;MEARESTLSRPILACSSSSDLYALPRSFGFAAIGVGALYRVLQIFISNRMPNFELLFSAQLANVKEILPPNVDTDWFIKVKCTNCGEIHDKFVSVNSKETIPIKGCRSSVNMYLKCKFCYRELTADIIEDSIKPYTGDDSGQYRPIARFSCNGLEPVEFSIRDGWQVTSSSTNETVFSDVDLSSGEWTDYDDNAGICLEIMEIQTNFKLVK
;
A
#
# COMPACT_ATOMS: atom_id res chain seq x y z
N MET A 1 -54.89 -34.52 -12.47
CA MET A 1 -53.41 -34.37 -12.51
C MET A 1 -53.17 -32.95 -12.96
N GLU A 2 -52.80 -31.97 -12.15
CA GLU A 2 -52.30 -31.93 -10.78
C GLU A 2 -52.66 -30.55 -10.19
N ALA A 3 -52.78 -30.49 -8.87
CA ALA A 3 -53.21 -29.33 -8.09
C ALA A 3 -52.04 -28.34 -7.89
N ARG A 4 -52.32 -27.01 -7.76
CA ARG A 4 -52.15 -26.16 -6.53
C ARG A 4 -50.68 -25.93 -6.11
N GLU A 5 -50.23 -24.80 -5.56
CA GLU A 5 -50.86 -23.70 -4.83
C GLU A 5 -49.82 -22.54 -4.72
N SER A 6 -50.31 -21.35 -4.40
CA SER A 6 -49.59 -20.12 -4.04
C SER A 6 -48.71 -20.26 -2.78
N THR A 7 -47.64 -19.46 -2.64
CA THR A 7 -47.43 -18.59 -1.47
C THR A 7 -46.22 -17.64 -1.54
N LEU A 8 -46.48 -16.45 -0.98
CA LEU A 8 -45.68 -15.29 -0.60
C LEU A 8 -44.24 -15.46 -0.03
N SER A 9 -43.49 -14.36 -0.23
CA SER A 9 -42.54 -13.68 0.68
C SER A 9 -41.05 -14.06 0.66
N ARG A 10 -40.19 -13.04 0.44
CA ARG A 10 -39.31 -12.48 1.51
C ARG A 10 -38.56 -11.21 1.06
N PRO A 11 -38.45 -10.18 1.94
CA PRO A 11 -37.81 -8.91 1.63
C PRO A 11 -36.30 -8.88 1.90
N ILE A 12 -35.68 -7.90 1.25
CA ILE A 12 -34.28 -7.46 1.31
C ILE A 12 -33.93 -7.00 2.74
N LEU A 13 -32.88 -7.55 3.33
CA LEU A 13 -32.31 -7.08 4.60
C LEU A 13 -31.21 -6.06 4.33
N ALA A 14 -31.56 -4.79 4.55
CA ALA A 14 -30.64 -3.70 4.76
C ALA A 14 -29.89 -3.89 6.10
N CYS A 15 -28.60 -3.63 6.13
CA CYS A 15 -27.84 -3.56 7.37
C CYS A 15 -27.63 -2.07 7.71
N SER A 16 -28.46 -1.58 8.63
CA SER A 16 -28.35 -0.25 9.23
C SER A 16 -27.31 -0.26 10.34
N SER A 17 -26.52 0.80 10.37
CA SER A 17 -25.71 1.24 11.51
C SER A 17 -26.59 1.52 12.73
N SER A 18 -26.22 0.97 13.89
CA SER A 18 -26.57 1.56 15.19
C SER A 18 -25.68 0.97 16.28
N SER A 19 -24.86 1.85 16.86
CA SER A 19 -24.52 1.86 18.27
C SER A 19 -25.78 1.66 19.12
N ASP A 20 -25.76 0.66 20.01
CA ASP A 20 -26.20 0.75 21.42
C ASP A 20 -26.56 -0.61 22.02
N LEU A 21 -26.35 -0.66 23.34
CA LEU A 21 -26.96 -1.55 24.34
C LEU A 21 -26.24 -2.85 24.72
N TYR A 22 -25.37 -2.66 25.71
CA TYR A 22 -25.26 -3.51 26.89
C TYR A 22 -26.64 -3.97 27.40
N ALA A 23 -26.90 -5.27 27.34
CA ALA A 23 -27.93 -5.93 28.16
C ALA A 23 -27.54 -7.41 28.38
N LEU A 24 -27.11 -7.75 29.60
CA LEU A 24 -26.92 -9.14 30.03
C LEU A 24 -28.26 -9.69 30.56
N PRO A 25 -28.76 -10.84 30.07
CA PRO A 25 -29.81 -11.55 30.75
C PRO A 25 -29.24 -12.43 31.89
N ARG A 26 -29.89 -12.34 33.04
CA ARG A 26 -29.67 -13.19 34.21
C ARG A 26 -30.15 -14.61 33.96
N SER A 27 -29.30 -15.57 34.35
CA SER A 27 -29.59 -16.92 34.84
C SER A 27 -30.45 -17.86 33.98
N PHE A 28 -29.80 -18.80 33.27
CA PHE A 28 -30.31 -20.15 33.03
C PHE A 28 -29.15 -21.15 32.75
N GLY A 29 -29.12 -22.24 33.52
CA GLY A 29 -28.62 -23.57 33.15
C GLY A 29 -27.18 -23.75 32.68
N PHE A 30 -26.33 -24.29 33.55
CA PHE A 30 -25.06 -24.92 33.17
C PHE A 30 -25.30 -26.11 32.23
N ALA A 31 -24.98 -25.95 30.95
CA ALA A 31 -24.60 -27.04 30.06
C ALA A 31 -23.22 -26.72 29.51
N ALA A 32 -22.22 -27.49 29.92
CA ALA A 32 -20.82 -27.33 29.53
C ALA A 32 -20.64 -27.71 28.05
N ILE A 33 -20.87 -26.76 27.16
CA ILE A 33 -20.37 -26.80 25.78
C ILE A 33 -19.03 -26.04 25.80
N GLY A 34 -17.97 -26.72 25.36
CA GLY A 34 -16.58 -26.33 25.57
C GLY A 34 -16.26 -24.88 25.18
N VAL A 35 -15.84 -24.11 26.17
CA VAL A 35 -15.34 -22.72 26.06
C VAL A 35 -14.12 -22.60 25.10
N GLY A 36 -13.48 -23.72 24.76
CA GLY A 36 -12.36 -23.76 23.81
C GLY A 36 -12.71 -23.47 22.35
N ALA A 37 -13.94 -23.77 21.91
CA ALA A 37 -14.33 -23.61 20.50
C ALA A 37 -14.69 -22.16 20.15
N LEU A 38 -15.32 -21.42 21.09
CA LEU A 38 -15.68 -20.02 20.89
C LEU A 38 -14.46 -19.08 20.98
N TYR A 39 -13.47 -19.40 21.81
CA TYR A 39 -12.21 -18.63 21.85
C TYR A 39 -11.38 -18.75 20.56
N ARG A 40 -11.45 -19.89 19.85
CA ARG A 40 -10.80 -20.03 18.53
C ARG A 40 -11.49 -19.22 17.43
N VAL A 41 -12.82 -19.04 17.50
CA VAL A 41 -13.55 -18.21 16.53
C VAL A 41 -13.39 -16.72 16.83
N LEU A 42 -13.31 -16.32 18.10
CA LEU A 42 -13.10 -14.92 18.50
C LEU A 42 -11.65 -14.44 18.30
N GLN A 43 -10.66 -15.33 18.38
CA GLN A 43 -9.25 -15.00 18.07
C GLN A 43 -8.99 -14.74 16.57
N ILE A 44 -9.85 -15.25 15.67
CA ILE A 44 -9.72 -14.97 14.22
C ILE A 44 -10.10 -13.52 13.89
N PHE A 45 -10.93 -12.87 14.71
CA PHE A 45 -11.41 -11.51 14.44
C PHE A 45 -10.54 -10.40 15.06
N ILE A 46 -9.54 -10.71 15.90
CA ILE A 46 -8.80 -9.69 16.68
C ILE A 46 -7.37 -9.38 16.17
N SER A 47 -6.94 -9.86 14.99
CA SER A 47 -5.57 -9.58 14.49
C SER A 47 -5.44 -9.22 13.00
N ASN A 48 -6.36 -8.46 12.40
CA ASN A 48 -6.28 -8.11 10.97
C ASN A 48 -6.33 -6.59 10.70
N ARG A 49 -5.50 -5.79 11.39
CA ARG A 49 -5.05 -4.55 10.75
C ARG A 49 -3.96 -4.95 9.74
N MET A 50 -4.22 -4.70 8.46
CA MET A 50 -3.20 -4.89 7.42
C MET A 50 -1.96 -4.07 7.81
N PRO A 51 -0.78 -4.69 7.92
CA PRO A 51 0.44 -3.96 8.25
C PRO A 51 0.72 -2.92 7.17
N ASN A 52 1.05 -1.71 7.63
CA ASN A 52 1.44 -0.60 6.76
C ASN A 52 2.96 -0.51 6.70
N PHE A 53 3.51 -0.35 5.51
CA PHE A 53 4.93 -0.15 5.27
C PHE A 53 5.15 1.22 4.63
N GLU A 54 6.03 2.03 5.20
CA GLU A 54 6.49 3.28 4.60
C GLU A 54 7.72 3.01 3.73
N LEU A 55 7.68 3.51 2.49
CA LEU A 55 8.84 3.61 1.62
C LEU A 55 9.61 4.88 1.99
N LEU A 56 10.78 4.69 2.55
CA LEU A 56 11.74 5.73 2.88
C LEU A 56 12.65 5.96 1.67
N PHE A 57 12.89 7.24 1.37
CA PHE A 57 13.79 7.72 0.34
C PHE A 57 14.82 8.66 0.96
N SER A 58 16.05 8.60 0.48
CA SER A 58 17.15 9.50 0.87
C SER A 58 18.04 9.74 -0.34
N ALA A 59 18.47 10.98 -0.55
CA ALA A 59 19.46 11.35 -1.56
C ALA A 59 20.22 12.61 -1.12
N GLN A 60 21.42 12.82 -1.67
CA GLN A 60 22.14 14.08 -1.56
C GLN A 60 21.71 15.01 -2.69
N LEU A 61 21.25 16.21 -2.35
CA LEU A 61 20.69 17.17 -3.30
C LEU A 61 21.58 18.40 -3.40
N ALA A 62 21.88 18.81 -4.64
CA ALA A 62 22.48 20.11 -4.93
C ALA A 62 21.59 20.87 -5.93
N ASN A 63 21.19 22.09 -5.56
CA ASN A 63 20.34 22.98 -6.36
C ASN A 63 18.97 22.39 -6.78
N VAL A 64 18.49 21.38 -6.06
CA VAL A 64 17.17 20.76 -6.25
C VAL A 64 16.23 21.24 -5.15
N LYS A 65 15.07 21.79 -5.54
CA LYS A 65 14.01 22.22 -4.62
C LYS A 65 13.21 21.02 -4.12
N GLU A 66 12.75 20.19 -5.04
CA GLU A 66 11.93 19.03 -4.74
C GLU A 66 12.02 17.97 -5.83
N ILE A 67 11.83 16.73 -5.40
CA ILE A 67 11.68 15.55 -6.23
C ILE A 67 10.27 15.02 -5.97
N LEU A 68 9.44 15.07 -7.00
CA LEU A 68 8.08 14.56 -6.97
C LEU A 68 8.05 13.17 -7.61
N PRO A 69 7.43 12.17 -6.94
CA PRO A 69 7.07 10.92 -7.58
C PRO A 69 6.27 11.19 -8.86
N PRO A 70 6.35 10.33 -9.88
CA PRO A 70 5.58 10.52 -11.10
C PRO A 70 4.07 10.66 -10.76
N ASN A 71 3.35 11.43 -11.58
CA ASN A 71 1.94 11.81 -11.37
C ASN A 71 0.99 10.61 -11.06
N VAL A 72 -0.24 10.92 -10.63
CA VAL A 72 -1.37 10.10 -10.07
C VAL A 72 -1.65 8.68 -10.65
N ASP A 73 -0.87 8.18 -11.60
CA ASP A 73 -1.02 6.89 -12.30
C ASP A 73 0.26 6.06 -12.26
N THR A 74 1.16 6.33 -11.31
CA THR A 74 2.48 5.71 -11.28
C THR A 74 2.45 4.27 -10.81
N ASP A 75 3.15 3.43 -11.56
CA ASP A 75 3.47 2.08 -11.14
C ASP A 75 4.63 2.08 -10.13
N TRP A 76 4.31 1.70 -8.89
CA TRP A 76 5.32 1.49 -7.86
C TRP A 76 5.86 0.07 -7.97
N PHE A 77 7.10 -0.07 -8.41
CA PHE A 77 7.74 -1.36 -8.61
C PHE A 77 8.42 -1.83 -7.33
N ILE A 78 7.81 -2.82 -6.66
CA ILE A 78 8.33 -3.41 -5.44
C ILE A 78 8.67 -4.88 -5.63
N LYS A 79 9.70 -5.35 -4.94
CA LYS A 79 9.93 -6.77 -4.73
C LYS A 79 9.27 -7.15 -3.42
N VAL A 80 8.60 -8.29 -3.38
CA VAL A 80 7.77 -8.69 -2.23
C VAL A 80 8.20 -10.06 -1.71
N LYS A 81 8.12 -10.23 -0.40
CA LYS A 81 8.34 -11.49 0.29
C LYS A 81 7.03 -11.98 0.91
N CYS A 82 6.73 -13.26 0.74
CA CYS A 82 5.55 -13.88 1.33
C CYS A 82 5.76 -14.08 2.83
N THR A 83 4.86 -13.55 3.66
CA THR A 83 4.96 -13.68 5.12
C THR A 83 4.64 -15.08 5.62
N ASN A 84 4.04 -15.93 4.78
CA ASN A 84 3.66 -17.30 5.14
C ASN A 84 4.78 -18.32 4.94
N CYS A 85 5.45 -18.29 3.78
CA CYS A 85 6.49 -19.27 3.44
C CYS A 85 7.89 -18.67 3.31
N GLY A 86 8.03 -17.34 3.40
CA GLY A 86 9.30 -16.65 3.30
C GLY A 86 9.82 -16.42 1.88
N GLU A 87 9.11 -16.90 0.85
CA GLU A 87 9.55 -16.78 -0.54
C GLU A 87 9.55 -15.33 -1.02
N ILE A 88 10.64 -14.90 -1.66
CA ILE A 88 10.76 -13.60 -2.32
C ILE A 88 10.37 -13.77 -3.79
N HIS A 89 9.49 -12.92 -4.30
CA HIS A 89 9.11 -12.97 -5.71
C HIS A 89 10.30 -12.60 -6.61
N ASP A 90 10.52 -13.41 -7.66
CA ASP A 90 11.70 -13.28 -8.55
C ASP A 90 11.78 -11.92 -9.26
N LYS A 91 10.62 -11.34 -9.57
CA LYS A 91 10.47 -10.10 -10.34
C LYS A 91 9.88 -8.99 -9.48
N PHE A 92 10.17 -7.76 -9.84
CA PHE A 92 9.40 -6.61 -9.36
C PHE A 92 7.95 -6.73 -9.82
N VAL A 93 7.03 -6.37 -8.94
CA VAL A 93 5.59 -6.29 -9.17
C VAL A 93 5.18 -4.84 -9.05
N SER A 94 4.27 -4.40 -9.93
CA SER A 94 3.72 -3.05 -9.88
C SER A 94 2.58 -2.98 -8.87
N VAL A 95 2.50 -1.84 -8.18
CA VAL A 95 1.35 -1.42 -7.38
C VAL A 95 0.94 -0.06 -7.92
N ASN A 96 -0.30 0.08 -8.39
CA ASN A 96 -0.79 1.32 -8.97
C ASN A 96 -2.11 1.71 -8.31
N SER A 97 -2.24 2.96 -7.87
CA SER A 97 -3.42 3.40 -7.13
C SER A 97 -4.72 3.35 -7.96
N LYS A 98 -4.60 3.44 -9.29
CA LYS A 98 -5.74 3.33 -10.21
C LYS A 98 -6.13 1.90 -10.55
N GLU A 99 -5.22 0.96 -10.39
CA GLU A 99 -5.56 -0.44 -10.59
C GLU A 99 -6.57 -0.87 -9.52
N THR A 100 -7.68 -1.44 -9.98
CA THR A 100 -8.78 -1.88 -9.12
C THR A 100 -9.07 -3.34 -9.44
N ILE A 101 -8.43 -4.25 -8.70
CA ILE A 101 -8.54 -5.69 -8.91
C ILE A 101 -9.55 -6.25 -7.90
N PRO A 102 -10.69 -6.80 -8.36
CA PRO A 102 -11.67 -7.39 -7.46
C PRO A 102 -11.15 -8.70 -6.85
N ILE A 103 -11.27 -8.85 -5.53
CA ILE A 103 -10.93 -10.09 -4.85
C ILE A 103 -12.15 -11.02 -4.85
N LYS A 104 -11.96 -12.27 -5.26
CA LYS A 104 -13.04 -13.28 -5.28
C LYS A 104 -13.60 -13.49 -3.87
N GLY A 105 -14.91 -13.31 -3.71
CA GLY A 105 -15.58 -13.51 -2.43
C GLY A 105 -15.47 -12.34 -1.44
N CYS A 106 -14.78 -11.26 -1.81
CA CYS A 106 -14.72 -10.01 -1.05
C CYS A 106 -15.43 -8.88 -1.80
N ARG A 107 -15.98 -7.91 -1.06
CA ARG A 107 -16.53 -6.67 -1.65
C ARG A 107 -15.46 -5.63 -1.95
N SER A 108 -14.28 -5.78 -1.36
CA SER A 108 -13.13 -4.90 -1.55
C SER A 108 -12.37 -5.26 -2.83
N SER A 109 -11.88 -4.24 -3.50
CA SER A 109 -10.85 -4.32 -4.53
C SER A 109 -9.49 -3.96 -3.94
N VAL A 110 -8.43 -4.33 -4.64
CA VAL A 110 -7.05 -3.98 -4.28
C VAL A 110 -6.27 -3.43 -5.47
N ASN A 111 -5.21 -2.69 -5.19
CA ASN A 111 -4.30 -2.17 -6.23
C ASN A 111 -3.38 -3.23 -6.81
N MET A 112 -3.06 -4.27 -6.05
CA MET A 112 -2.20 -5.37 -6.48
C MET A 112 -2.69 -6.69 -5.92
N TYR A 113 -2.71 -7.72 -6.77
CA TYR A 113 -3.02 -9.10 -6.41
C TYR A 113 -1.98 -10.05 -7.01
N LEU A 114 -1.41 -10.91 -6.17
CA LEU A 114 -0.44 -11.92 -6.56
C LEU A 114 -0.72 -13.23 -5.82
N LYS A 115 -0.52 -14.36 -6.49
CA LYS A 115 -0.53 -15.68 -5.84
C LYS A 115 0.89 -16.17 -5.63
N CYS A 116 1.24 -16.49 -4.37
CA CYS A 116 2.56 -17.04 -4.05
C CYS A 116 2.78 -18.36 -4.82
N LYS A 117 3.91 -18.47 -5.53
CA LYS A 117 4.24 -19.66 -6.33
C LYS A 117 4.48 -20.92 -5.49
N PHE A 118 4.92 -20.76 -4.23
CA PHE A 118 5.28 -21.87 -3.35
C PHE A 118 4.12 -22.36 -2.49
N CYS A 119 3.49 -21.46 -1.72
CA CYS A 119 2.43 -21.84 -0.78
C CYS A 119 1.01 -21.53 -1.29
N TYR A 120 0.89 -21.00 -2.51
CA TYR A 120 -0.40 -20.66 -3.16
C TYR A 120 -1.26 -19.64 -2.40
N ARG A 121 -0.73 -19.02 -1.34
CA ARG A 121 -1.41 -17.96 -0.59
C ARG A 121 -1.58 -16.72 -1.46
N GLU A 122 -2.73 -16.09 -1.31
CA GLU A 122 -3.04 -14.81 -1.95
C GLU A 122 -2.31 -13.68 -1.21
N LEU A 123 -1.66 -12.82 -1.98
CA LEU A 123 -0.85 -11.71 -1.55
C LEU A 123 -1.48 -10.45 -2.17
N THR A 124 -1.76 -9.45 -1.36
CA THR A 124 -2.33 -8.20 -1.86
C THR A 124 -1.62 -6.99 -1.27
N ALA A 125 -1.58 -5.91 -2.04
CA ALA A 125 -1.09 -4.62 -1.58
C ALA A 125 -1.94 -3.49 -2.13
N ASP A 126 -2.09 -2.45 -1.32
CA ASP A 126 -2.73 -1.18 -1.67
C ASP A 126 -1.75 -0.05 -1.40
N ILE A 127 -1.72 0.94 -2.29
CA ILE A 127 -0.99 2.18 -2.03
C ILE A 127 -1.95 3.19 -1.41
N ILE A 128 -1.49 3.87 -0.36
CA ILE A 128 -2.28 4.91 0.31
C ILE A 128 -1.97 6.23 -0.39
N GLU A 129 -2.86 6.70 -1.27
CA GLU A 129 -2.64 7.90 -2.10
C GLU A 129 -2.28 9.14 -1.25
N ASP A 130 -2.98 9.36 -0.15
CA ASP A 130 -2.74 10.48 0.78
C ASP A 130 -1.36 10.46 1.46
N SER A 131 -0.61 9.36 1.33
CA SER A 131 0.73 9.22 1.90
C SER A 131 1.84 9.60 0.94
N ILE A 132 1.53 9.81 -0.35
CA ILE A 132 2.51 10.17 -1.37
C ILE A 132 2.96 11.60 -1.14
N LYS A 133 4.27 11.80 -0.98
CA LYS A 133 4.86 13.10 -0.64
C LYS A 133 6.11 13.38 -1.45
N PRO A 134 6.38 14.65 -1.79
CA PRO A 134 7.65 15.06 -2.37
C PRO A 134 8.80 14.82 -1.39
N TYR A 135 9.99 14.61 -1.95
CA TYR A 135 11.25 14.72 -1.23
C TYR A 135 11.85 16.09 -1.49
N THR A 136 12.13 16.87 -0.45
CA THR A 136 12.52 18.28 -0.62
C THR A 136 14.00 18.52 -0.39
N GLY A 137 14.52 19.66 -0.85
CA GLY A 137 15.89 20.10 -0.58
C GLY A 137 16.25 20.11 0.91
N ASP A 138 15.29 20.47 1.78
CA ASP A 138 15.46 20.49 3.24
C ASP A 138 15.64 19.08 3.84
N ASP A 139 15.25 18.04 3.10
CA ASP A 139 15.35 16.65 3.51
C ASP A 139 16.65 15.98 3.06
N SER A 140 17.50 16.70 2.30
CA SER A 140 18.74 16.18 1.73
C SER A 140 19.59 15.43 2.77
N GLY A 141 20.00 14.21 2.41
CA GLY A 141 20.78 13.32 3.26
C GLY A 141 20.00 12.65 4.40
N GLN A 142 18.70 12.88 4.51
CA GLN A 142 17.83 12.26 5.52
C GLN A 142 16.82 11.31 4.87
N TYR A 143 16.56 10.19 5.55
CA TYR A 143 15.47 9.30 5.18
C TYR A 143 14.11 9.92 5.48
N ARG A 144 13.29 10.09 4.44
CA ARG A 144 11.91 10.55 4.56
C ARG A 144 10.93 9.59 3.90
N PRO A 145 9.74 9.40 4.51
CA PRO A 145 8.69 8.61 3.89
C PRO A 145 8.10 9.35 2.69
N ILE A 146 8.13 8.71 1.52
CA ILE A 146 7.57 9.26 0.27
C ILE A 146 6.28 8.56 -0.18
N ALA A 147 6.00 7.36 0.32
CA ALA A 147 4.78 6.61 0.06
C ALA A 147 4.53 5.56 1.15
N ARG A 148 3.30 5.06 1.26
CA ARG A 148 2.90 4.01 2.19
C ARG A 148 2.07 2.94 1.49
N PHE A 149 2.37 1.69 1.81
CA PHE A 149 1.69 0.51 1.30
C PHE A 149 0.98 -0.22 2.43
N SER A 150 -0.29 -0.55 2.24
CA SER A 150 -1.04 -1.48 3.08
C SER A 150 -0.90 -2.87 2.49
N CYS A 151 -0.27 -3.79 3.21
CA CYS A 151 0.08 -5.11 2.69
C CYS A 151 -0.65 -6.23 3.43
N ASN A 152 -1.06 -7.27 2.71
CA ASN A 152 -1.66 -8.47 3.28
C ASN A 152 -0.98 -9.74 2.73
N GLY A 153 -0.46 -10.57 3.63
CA GLY A 153 0.25 -11.80 3.28
C GLY A 153 1.66 -11.58 2.69
N LEU A 154 2.06 -10.34 2.45
CA LEU A 154 3.36 -9.96 1.89
C LEU A 154 4.03 -8.86 2.70
N GLU A 155 5.36 -8.77 2.58
CA GLU A 155 6.19 -7.65 3.01
C GLU A 155 7.00 -7.13 1.81
N PRO A 156 7.03 -5.81 1.56
CA PRO A 156 7.92 -5.24 0.56
C PRO A 156 9.37 -5.31 1.04
N VAL A 157 10.29 -5.72 0.16
CA VAL A 157 11.71 -5.90 0.48
C VAL A 157 12.64 -4.97 -0.29
N GLU A 158 12.26 -4.57 -1.49
CA GLU A 158 13.10 -3.77 -2.38
C GLU A 158 12.23 -2.90 -3.26
N PHE A 159 12.64 -1.65 -3.51
CA PHE A 159 11.94 -0.73 -4.39
C PHE A 159 12.81 -0.40 -5.60
N SER A 160 12.21 -0.46 -6.78
CA SER A 160 12.85 -0.10 -8.05
C SER A 160 12.40 1.30 -8.44
N ILE A 161 13.29 2.29 -8.34
CA ILE A 161 12.98 3.70 -8.51
C ILE A 161 12.59 4.11 -9.94
N ARG A 162 13.30 3.58 -10.94
CA ARG A 162 13.05 3.81 -12.38
C ARG A 162 12.98 5.30 -12.77
N ASP A 163 12.25 5.57 -13.84
CA ASP A 163 12.02 6.84 -14.50
C ASP A 163 10.64 7.43 -14.20
N GLY A 164 10.36 8.61 -14.78
CA GLY A 164 9.10 9.33 -14.64
C GLY A 164 9.10 10.40 -13.54
N TRP A 165 10.20 10.58 -12.82
CA TRP A 165 10.25 11.53 -11.71
C TRP A 165 10.20 12.97 -12.23
N GLN A 166 9.66 13.87 -11.41
CA GLN A 166 9.71 15.28 -11.67
C GLN A 166 10.65 15.96 -10.68
N VAL A 167 11.60 16.73 -11.19
CA VAL A 167 12.59 17.44 -10.38
C VAL A 167 12.44 18.94 -10.62
N THR A 168 12.27 19.70 -9.55
CA THR A 168 12.17 21.16 -9.63
C THR A 168 13.48 21.77 -9.16
N SER A 169 14.03 22.67 -9.97
CA SER A 169 15.22 23.46 -9.64
C SER A 169 14.97 24.37 -8.43
N SER A 170 15.98 24.55 -7.58
CA SER A 170 15.93 25.53 -6.49
C SER A 170 16.17 26.97 -6.95
N SER A 171 16.27 27.20 -8.25
CA SER A 171 16.38 28.54 -8.82
C SER A 171 15.09 29.34 -8.63
N THR A 172 15.18 30.67 -8.75
CA THR A 172 14.01 31.56 -8.67
C THR A 172 12.97 31.30 -9.76
N ASN A 173 13.38 30.69 -10.88
CA ASN A 173 12.50 30.36 -11.99
C ASN A 173 11.80 29.02 -11.81
N GLU A 174 12.25 28.20 -10.83
CA GLU A 174 11.71 26.88 -10.53
C GLU A 174 11.57 26.00 -11.78
N THR A 175 12.61 25.96 -12.61
CA THR A 175 12.65 25.15 -13.83
C THR A 175 12.33 23.69 -13.48
N VAL A 176 11.36 23.10 -14.19
CA VAL A 176 10.86 21.74 -13.94
C VAL A 176 11.43 20.79 -14.99
N PHE A 177 12.08 19.74 -14.51
CA PHE A 177 12.56 18.61 -15.30
C PHE A 177 11.57 17.46 -15.14
N SER A 178 11.00 17.02 -16.26
CA SER A 178 10.02 15.92 -16.29
C SER A 178 10.67 14.63 -16.81
N ASP A 179 10.04 13.49 -16.53
CA ASP A 179 10.48 12.17 -16.99
C ASP A 179 11.93 11.83 -16.59
N VAL A 180 12.35 12.28 -15.41
CA VAL A 180 13.70 12.06 -14.87
C VAL A 180 13.89 10.59 -14.53
N ASP A 181 14.96 10.00 -15.06
CA ASP A 181 15.42 8.65 -14.73
C ASP A 181 16.39 8.66 -13.55
N LEU A 182 15.99 8.01 -12.45
CA LEU A 182 16.79 7.86 -11.24
C LEU A 182 17.29 6.41 -11.05
N SER A 183 17.10 5.54 -12.06
CA SER A 183 17.40 4.11 -11.98
C SER A 183 18.86 3.75 -11.73
N SER A 184 19.79 4.62 -12.13
CA SER A 184 21.23 4.53 -11.88
C SER A 184 21.63 4.80 -10.42
N GLY A 185 20.75 5.43 -9.64
CA GLY A 185 21.04 5.91 -8.29
C GLY A 185 21.69 7.30 -8.23
N GLU A 186 21.86 7.95 -9.38
CA GLU A 186 22.40 9.31 -9.51
C GLU A 186 21.84 10.02 -10.75
N TRP A 187 21.66 11.34 -10.66
CA TRP A 187 21.19 12.17 -11.76
C TRP A 187 21.82 13.56 -11.68
N THR A 188 22.19 14.12 -12.83
CA THR A 188 22.72 15.46 -12.95
C THR A 188 22.17 16.14 -14.20
N ASP A 189 21.85 17.42 -14.10
CA ASP A 189 21.39 18.23 -15.24
C ASP A 189 21.76 19.70 -15.04
N TYR A 190 21.41 20.56 -15.98
CA TYR A 190 21.76 21.98 -15.98
C TYR A 190 20.53 22.85 -16.25
N ASP A 191 20.25 23.78 -15.35
CA ASP A 191 19.19 24.78 -15.51
C ASP A 191 19.74 25.99 -16.29
N ASP A 192 19.57 25.98 -17.61
CA ASP A 192 20.01 27.05 -18.52
C ASP A 192 19.45 28.43 -18.13
N ASN A 193 18.25 28.48 -17.54
CA ASN A 193 17.62 29.75 -17.17
C ASN A 193 18.28 30.39 -15.94
N ALA A 194 18.89 29.58 -15.08
CA ALA A 194 19.53 30.01 -13.84
C ALA A 194 21.06 29.92 -13.87
N GLY A 195 21.62 29.20 -14.84
CA GLY A 195 23.05 28.96 -14.97
C GLY A 195 23.64 28.09 -13.86
N ILE A 196 22.89 27.08 -13.38
CA ILE A 196 23.29 26.22 -12.26
C ILE A 196 23.19 24.74 -12.64
N CYS A 197 24.10 23.91 -12.09
CA CYS A 197 24.02 22.46 -12.17
C CYS A 197 23.14 21.91 -11.05
N LEU A 198 22.31 20.93 -11.37
CA LEU A 198 21.50 20.17 -10.42
C LEU A 198 22.13 18.79 -10.25
N GLU A 199 22.16 18.31 -9.02
CA GLU A 199 22.70 16.98 -8.70
C GLU A 199 21.80 16.26 -7.70
N ILE A 200 21.53 14.99 -7.97
CA ILE A 200 20.87 14.02 -7.09
C ILE A 200 21.81 12.83 -7.00
N MET A 201 22.42 12.61 -5.84
CA MET A 201 23.43 11.57 -5.66
C MET A 201 23.07 10.64 -4.50
N GLU A 202 23.71 9.48 -4.46
CA GLU A 202 23.61 8.52 -3.35
C GLU A 202 22.16 8.12 -3.01
N ILE A 203 21.34 7.86 -4.03
CA ILE A 203 19.94 7.50 -3.82
C ILE A 203 19.86 6.18 -3.05
N GLN A 204 19.16 6.22 -1.92
CA GLN A 204 18.91 5.08 -1.04
C GLN A 204 17.41 4.95 -0.74
N THR A 205 16.93 3.72 -0.74
CA THR A 205 15.53 3.41 -0.42
C THR A 205 15.44 2.29 0.61
N ASN A 206 14.42 2.35 1.47
CA ASN A 206 14.20 1.35 2.51
C ASN A 206 12.72 1.25 2.86
N PHE A 207 12.27 0.10 3.38
CA PHE A 207 10.93 -0.07 3.91
C PHE A 207 10.94 -0.10 5.43
N LYS A 208 9.99 0.62 6.03
CA LYS A 208 9.77 0.63 7.48
C LYS A 208 8.35 0.22 7.81
N LEU A 209 8.21 -0.81 8.64
CA LEU A 209 6.92 -1.20 9.21
C LEU A 209 6.39 -0.11 10.14
N VAL A 210 5.15 0.32 9.92
CA VAL A 210 4.39 1.24 10.76
C VAL A 210 3.48 0.43 11.69
N LYS A 211 3.59 0.68 13.00
CA LYS A 211 2.82 0.00 14.05
C LYS A 211 1.53 0.75 14.38
#